data_AF-A0A2N7CYP1-F1
#
_entry.id   AF-A0A2N7CYP1-F1
#
_cell.length_a   1.000
_cell.length_b   1.000
_cell.length_c   1.000
_cell.angle_alpha   90.00
_cell.angle_beta   90.00
_cell.angle_gamma   90.00
#
_symmetry.space_group_name_H-M   'P 1'
#
loop_
_entity.id
_entity.type
_entity.pdbx_description
1 polymer ?
#
loop_
_entity_poly.entity_id
_entity_poly.type
_entity_poly.pdbx_seq_one_letter_code
_entity_poly.pdbx_strand_id
1 'polypeptide(L)'
;MMTDSDCNKVFESYQANRHNNVVSVCSESLEGDRPLTFSAHGDVAQLNGVICDGSLGAFEQFIKYNQQINTLDFVDLPGSIDDETNLKLAYLIRKLGLNTSIGSNGHIASGGTDLFLSGVKRRIEVGAKIGVHSWADGEGVSGGELSKTDREHTPYITYYKEMGLPDPAGFYFFTLEAAPPNGMHYLTKSELDAFGFESD
;
A
#
# COMPACT_ATOMS: atom_id res chain seq x y z
N MET A 1 -15.54 44.12 -2.64
CA MET A 1 -16.54 43.05 -2.44
C MET A 1 -16.21 41.96 -3.44
N MET A 2 -16.12 40.70 -3.00
CA MET A 2 -16.00 39.56 -3.93
C MET A 2 -17.27 39.45 -4.76
N THR A 3 -17.13 39.11 -6.04
CA THR A 3 -18.28 38.88 -6.93
C THR A 3 -18.80 37.45 -6.78
N ASP A 4 -20.03 37.18 -7.20
CA ASP A 4 -20.59 35.82 -7.20
C ASP A 4 -19.73 34.84 -8.04
N SER A 5 -19.06 35.33 -9.09
CA SER A 5 -18.10 34.56 -9.89
C SER A 5 -16.84 34.20 -9.11
N ASP A 6 -16.35 35.09 -8.24
CA ASP A 6 -15.20 34.83 -7.38
C ASP A 6 -15.54 33.81 -6.29
N CYS A 7 -16.74 33.90 -5.71
CA CYS A 7 -17.24 32.93 -4.74
C CYS A 7 -17.37 31.51 -5.34
N ASN A 8 -17.87 31.39 -6.57
CA ASN A 8 -17.96 30.08 -7.24
C ASN A 8 -16.59 29.47 -7.50
N LYS A 9 -15.60 30.24 -7.97
CA LYS A 9 -14.23 29.75 -8.16
C LYS A 9 -13.59 29.28 -6.85
N VAL A 10 -13.81 30.01 -5.76
CA VAL A 10 -13.33 29.62 -4.43
C VAL A 10 -13.99 28.31 -4.00
N PHE A 11 -15.31 28.17 -4.17
CA PHE A 11 -16.03 26.95 -3.83
C PHE A 11 -15.56 25.75 -4.67
N GLU A 12 -15.42 25.91 -5.98
CA GLU A 12 -14.90 24.86 -6.88
C GLU A 12 -13.47 24.46 -6.51
N SER A 13 -12.60 25.43 -6.22
CA SER A 13 -11.23 25.15 -5.77
C SER A 13 -11.19 24.40 -4.44
N TYR A 14 -12.13 24.71 -3.54
CA TYR A 14 -12.26 24.03 -2.24
C TYR A 14 -12.71 22.59 -2.40
N GLN A 15 -13.69 22.33 -3.28
CA GLN A 15 -14.15 20.97 -3.56
C GLN A 15 -13.09 20.15 -4.31
N ALA A 16 -12.40 20.75 -5.29
CA ALA A 16 -11.27 20.10 -5.97
C ALA A 16 -10.16 19.73 -4.98
N ASN A 17 -9.84 20.62 -4.02
CA ASN A 17 -8.84 20.33 -3.00
C ASN A 17 -9.25 19.16 -2.07
N ARG A 18 -10.55 19.03 -1.76
CA ARG A 18 -11.08 17.88 -0.98
C ARG A 18 -11.08 16.56 -1.75
N HIS A 19 -11.18 16.61 -3.08
CA HIS A 19 -11.12 15.40 -3.91
C HIS A 19 -9.68 15.00 -4.24
N ASN A 20 -8.76 15.96 -4.30
CA ASN A 20 -7.35 15.70 -4.57
C ASN A 20 -6.61 15.21 -3.32
N ASN A 21 -7.15 15.40 -2.12
CA ASN A 21 -6.55 14.92 -0.88
C ASN A 21 -7.61 14.18 -0.05
N VAL A 22 -7.53 12.85 -0.04
CA VAL A 22 -8.47 11.98 0.68
C VAL A 22 -7.71 11.24 1.78
N VAL A 23 -8.17 11.41 3.01
CA VAL A 23 -7.59 10.78 4.21
C VAL A 23 -8.50 9.65 4.65
N SER A 24 -7.92 8.48 4.94
CA SER A 24 -8.65 7.34 5.51
C SER A 24 -9.24 7.68 6.89
N VAL A 25 -10.42 7.14 7.19
CA VAL A 25 -11.02 7.24 8.52
C VAL A 25 -10.93 5.87 9.17
N CYS A 26 -10.03 5.73 10.14
CA CYS A 26 -9.80 4.46 10.83
C CYS A 26 -10.70 4.33 12.05
N SER A 27 -11.30 3.16 12.26
CA SER A 27 -12.07 2.88 13.48
C SER A 27 -11.17 2.64 14.70
N GLU A 28 -9.98 2.08 14.48
CA GLU A 28 -9.00 1.79 15.51
C GLU A 28 -7.93 2.88 15.64
N SER A 29 -7.29 2.93 16.82
CA SER A 29 -6.17 3.83 17.09
C SER A 29 -4.94 3.36 16.35
N LEU A 30 -4.25 4.28 15.66
CA LEU A 30 -3.00 4.02 14.96
C LEU A 30 -1.75 4.28 15.83
N GLU A 31 -1.92 4.34 17.15
CA GLU A 31 -0.82 4.53 18.13
C GLU A 31 0.10 5.73 17.87
N GLY A 32 -0.42 6.78 17.23
CA GLY A 32 0.32 8.01 16.90
C GLY A 32 0.70 8.12 15.42
N ASP A 33 0.54 7.06 14.64
CA ASP A 33 0.64 7.10 13.20
C ASP A 33 -0.56 7.80 12.55
N ARG A 34 -0.41 8.12 11.26
CA ARG A 34 -1.42 8.82 10.48
C ARG A 34 -2.17 7.82 9.59
N PRO A 35 -3.50 8.01 9.40
CA PRO A 35 -4.25 7.23 8.43
C PRO A 35 -3.69 7.40 7.01
N LEU A 36 -3.77 6.33 6.21
CA LEU A 36 -3.40 6.38 4.81
C LEU A 36 -4.11 7.53 4.09
N THR A 37 -3.32 8.36 3.45
CA THR A 37 -3.75 9.55 2.72
C THR A 37 -3.33 9.44 1.26
N PHE A 38 -4.24 9.81 0.36
CA PHE A 38 -4.03 9.86 -1.09
C PHE A 38 -4.02 11.32 -1.56
N SER A 39 -2.93 11.75 -2.19
CA SER A 39 -2.77 13.13 -2.70
C SER A 39 -2.49 13.15 -4.20
N ALA A 40 -3.39 13.74 -4.99
CA ALA A 40 -3.29 13.80 -6.45
C ALA A 40 -2.36 14.94 -6.93
N HIS A 41 -1.43 14.59 -7.81
CA HIS A 41 -0.47 15.47 -8.47
C HIS A 41 -0.42 15.13 -9.96
N GLY A 42 -1.33 15.73 -10.75
CA GLY A 42 -1.48 15.37 -12.16
C GLY A 42 -2.05 13.96 -12.30
N ASP A 43 -1.30 13.07 -12.95
CA ASP A 43 -1.60 11.64 -13.14
C ASP A 43 -0.93 10.72 -12.10
N VAL A 44 -0.25 11.30 -11.11
CA VAL A 44 0.39 10.58 -10.00
C VAL A 44 -0.36 10.85 -8.70
N ALA A 45 -0.57 9.81 -7.89
CA ALA A 45 -1.10 9.93 -6.53
C ALA A 45 -0.02 9.58 -5.51
N GLN A 46 0.28 10.47 -4.58
CA GLN A 46 1.17 10.18 -3.46
C GLN A 46 0.41 9.51 -2.32
N LEU A 47 1.01 8.45 -1.77
CA LEU A 47 0.46 7.68 -0.66
C LEU A 47 1.34 7.85 0.58
N ASN A 48 0.71 8.12 1.72
CA ASN A 48 1.39 8.30 3.00
C ASN A 48 0.48 7.86 4.17
N GLY A 49 1.00 7.07 5.11
CA GLY A 49 0.30 6.63 6.32
C GLY A 49 0.00 5.14 6.37
N VAL A 50 -0.68 4.74 7.45
CA VAL A 50 -1.04 3.34 7.76
C VAL A 50 -2.36 2.96 7.12
N ILE A 51 -2.40 1.78 6.51
CA ILE A 51 -3.62 1.18 5.94
C ILE A 51 -4.52 0.70 7.09
N CYS A 52 -5.79 1.07 7.05
CA CYS A 52 -6.79 0.67 8.04
C CYS A 52 -8.11 0.31 7.35
N ASP A 53 -9.12 -0.06 8.14
CA ASP A 53 -10.45 -0.45 7.69
C ASP A 53 -11.15 0.58 6.76
N GLY A 54 -10.88 1.88 6.96
CA GLY A 54 -11.39 2.95 6.10
C GLY A 54 -10.65 3.15 4.77
N SER A 55 -9.50 2.52 4.56
CA SER A 55 -8.61 2.83 3.44
C SER A 55 -9.15 2.42 2.08
N LEU A 56 -9.89 1.31 2.00
CA LEU A 56 -10.55 0.91 0.75
C LEU A 56 -11.57 1.95 0.29
N GLY A 57 -12.46 2.40 1.19
CA GLY A 57 -13.47 3.41 0.87
C GLY A 57 -12.85 4.77 0.52
N ALA A 58 -11.77 5.15 1.20
CA ALA A 58 -11.01 6.36 0.88
C ALA A 58 -10.41 6.29 -0.53
N PHE A 59 -9.83 5.16 -0.92
CA PHE A 59 -9.30 4.97 -2.26
C PHE A 59 -10.38 4.97 -3.34
N GLU A 60 -11.51 4.29 -3.11
CA GLU A 60 -12.66 4.30 -4.02
C GLU A 60 -13.19 5.72 -4.26
N GLN A 61 -13.30 6.52 -3.18
CA GLN A 61 -13.65 7.93 -3.29
C GLN A 61 -12.58 8.70 -4.08
N PHE A 62 -11.31 8.53 -3.75
CA PHE A 62 -10.20 9.22 -4.40
C PHE A 62 -10.17 8.96 -5.91
N ILE A 63 -10.19 7.69 -6.33
CA ILE A 63 -10.05 7.35 -7.75
C ILE A 63 -11.30 7.72 -8.57
N LYS A 64 -12.49 7.75 -7.95
CA LYS A 64 -13.73 8.21 -8.59
C LYS A 64 -13.61 9.65 -9.09
N TYR A 65 -12.93 10.52 -8.34
CA TYR A 65 -12.75 11.93 -8.68
C TYR A 65 -11.41 12.22 -9.38
N ASN A 66 -10.46 11.28 -9.38
CA ASN A 66 -9.13 11.42 -9.97
C ASN A 66 -8.86 10.33 -11.04
N GLN A 67 -9.73 10.24 -12.05
CA GLN A 67 -9.66 9.19 -13.07
C GLN A 67 -8.41 9.29 -13.98
N GLN A 68 -7.72 10.43 -13.97
CA GLN A 68 -6.46 10.61 -14.69
C GLN A 68 -5.27 9.90 -14.02
N ILE A 69 -5.42 9.47 -12.76
CA ILE A 69 -4.34 8.80 -12.02
C ILE A 69 -4.01 7.47 -12.70
N ASN A 70 -2.74 7.29 -13.02
CA ASN A 70 -2.20 6.05 -13.57
C ASN A 70 -1.08 5.45 -12.72
N THR A 71 -0.52 6.22 -11.78
CA THR A 71 0.62 5.82 -10.95
C THR A 71 0.40 6.20 -9.50
N LEU A 72 0.68 5.27 -8.59
CA LEU A 72 0.70 5.48 -7.15
C LEU A 72 2.15 5.57 -6.67
N ASP A 73 2.54 6.72 -6.14
CA ASP A 73 3.87 7.02 -5.62
C ASP A 73 3.88 6.85 -4.09
N PHE A 74 4.58 5.82 -3.62
CA PHE A 74 4.65 5.44 -2.21
C PHE A 74 5.71 6.29 -1.51
N VAL A 75 5.27 7.16 -0.61
CA VAL A 75 6.17 8.08 0.13
C VAL A 75 6.59 7.44 1.45
N ASP A 76 5.62 7.11 2.30
CA ASP A 76 5.85 6.44 3.58
C ASP A 76 4.61 5.63 3.96
N LEU A 77 4.66 4.30 3.82
CA LEU A 77 3.58 3.40 4.18
C LEU A 77 4.13 2.29 5.09
N PRO A 78 4.17 2.51 6.41
CA PRO A 78 4.83 1.60 7.34
C PRO A 78 4.10 0.26 7.53
N GLY A 79 2.83 0.13 7.08
CA GLY A 79 2.10 -1.12 7.15
C GLY A 79 0.59 -0.97 7.13
N SER A 80 -0.07 -2.06 7.50
CA SER A 80 -1.52 -2.18 7.73
C SER A 80 -1.78 -2.54 9.19
N ILE A 81 -2.91 -2.06 9.71
CA ILE A 81 -3.55 -2.62 10.92
C ILE A 81 -4.76 -3.50 10.57
N ASP A 82 -5.21 -3.46 9.30
CA ASP A 82 -6.27 -4.31 8.77
C ASP A 82 -5.79 -4.95 7.46
N ASP A 83 -5.36 -6.20 7.56
CA ASP A 83 -4.81 -6.96 6.43
C ASP A 83 -5.89 -7.35 5.40
N GLU A 84 -7.13 -7.56 5.84
CA GLU A 84 -8.23 -7.87 4.93
C GLU A 84 -8.52 -6.67 4.02
N THR A 85 -8.58 -5.47 4.61
CA THR A 85 -8.76 -4.22 3.86
C THR A 85 -7.56 -3.95 2.95
N ASN A 86 -6.34 -4.23 3.41
CA ASN A 86 -5.14 -4.11 2.59
C ASN A 86 -5.21 -4.97 1.32
N LEU A 87 -5.55 -6.26 1.46
CA LEU A 87 -5.67 -7.16 0.30
C LEU A 87 -6.77 -6.71 -0.66
N LYS A 88 -7.95 -6.29 -0.16
CA LYS A 88 -9.03 -5.78 -1.01
C LYS A 88 -8.60 -4.55 -1.80
N LEU A 89 -7.92 -3.61 -1.13
CA LEU A 89 -7.39 -2.41 -1.76
C LEU A 89 -6.36 -2.77 -2.84
N ALA A 90 -5.43 -3.67 -2.54
CA ALA A 90 -4.42 -4.12 -3.48
C ALA A 90 -5.04 -4.78 -4.73
N TYR A 91 -6.03 -5.65 -4.56
CA TYR A 91 -6.76 -6.24 -5.71
C TYR A 91 -7.49 -5.18 -6.54
N LEU A 92 -8.05 -4.15 -5.91
CA LEU A 92 -8.69 -3.05 -6.63
C LEU A 92 -7.65 -2.25 -7.45
N ILE A 93 -6.49 -1.94 -6.88
CA ILE A 93 -5.39 -1.26 -7.60
C ILE A 93 -4.95 -2.10 -8.81
N ARG A 94 -4.72 -3.40 -8.61
CA ARG A 94 -4.35 -4.33 -9.69
C ARG A 94 -5.42 -4.36 -10.78
N LYS A 95 -6.70 -4.45 -10.41
CA LYS A 95 -7.84 -4.46 -11.33
C LYS A 95 -7.96 -3.18 -12.16
N LEU A 96 -7.61 -2.03 -11.57
CA LEU A 96 -7.61 -0.73 -12.26
C LEU A 96 -6.39 -0.54 -13.17
N GLY A 97 -5.40 -1.44 -13.11
CA GLY A 97 -4.22 -1.39 -13.96
C GLY A 97 -3.27 -0.24 -13.62
N LEU A 98 -3.24 0.21 -12.36
CA LEU A 98 -2.37 1.30 -11.93
C LEU A 98 -0.93 0.80 -11.75
N ASN A 99 0.03 1.69 -12.01
CA ASN A 99 1.43 1.47 -11.71
C ASN A 99 1.74 1.86 -10.27
N THR A 100 2.83 1.33 -9.73
CA THR A 100 3.36 1.75 -8.43
C THR A 100 4.82 2.18 -8.56
N SER A 101 5.19 3.22 -7.82
CA SER A 101 6.56 3.71 -7.73
C SER A 101 6.93 4.01 -6.29
N ILE A 102 8.22 3.91 -5.99
CA ILE A 102 8.79 4.38 -4.73
C ILE A 102 10.09 5.13 -5.03
N GLY A 103 10.17 6.37 -4.55
CA GLY A 103 11.34 7.23 -4.72
C GLY A 103 12.50 6.86 -3.80
N SER A 104 13.67 7.44 -4.05
CA SER A 104 14.93 7.14 -3.32
C SER A 104 14.89 7.37 -1.79
N ASN A 105 13.96 8.18 -1.29
CA ASN A 105 13.75 8.38 0.16
C ASN A 105 12.45 7.73 0.66
N GLY A 106 11.77 6.98 -0.19
CA GLY A 106 10.51 6.33 0.13
C GLY A 106 10.72 5.16 1.10
N HIS A 107 9.69 4.92 1.91
CA HIS A 107 9.66 3.82 2.85
C HIS A 107 8.33 3.07 2.74
N ILE A 108 8.41 1.76 2.58
CA ILE A 108 7.26 0.86 2.71
C ILE A 108 7.66 -0.32 3.57
N ALA A 109 6.72 -0.82 4.36
CA ALA A 109 6.93 -2.02 5.14
C ALA A 109 5.62 -2.80 5.32
N SER A 110 5.72 -4.08 5.67
CA SER A 110 4.57 -4.91 6.02
C SER A 110 3.47 -4.86 4.95
N GLY A 111 2.21 -4.59 5.30
CA GLY A 111 1.12 -4.40 4.34
C GLY A 111 1.36 -3.30 3.29
N GLY A 112 2.21 -2.31 3.56
CA GLY A 112 2.64 -1.32 2.55
C GLY A 112 3.50 -1.94 1.44
N THR A 113 4.32 -2.93 1.78
CA THR A 113 5.06 -3.75 0.80
C THR A 113 4.10 -4.56 -0.05
N ASP A 114 3.10 -5.19 0.57
CA ASP A 114 2.05 -5.89 -0.17
C ASP A 114 1.34 -4.95 -1.14
N LEU A 115 0.90 -3.79 -0.66
CA LEU A 115 0.18 -2.82 -1.46
C LEU A 115 1.01 -2.32 -2.65
N PHE A 116 2.32 -2.11 -2.48
CA PHE A 116 3.22 -1.73 -3.58
C PHE A 116 3.26 -2.80 -4.70
N LEU A 117 3.21 -4.08 -4.34
CA LEU A 117 3.21 -5.20 -5.30
C LEU A 117 1.95 -5.26 -6.17
N SER A 118 0.90 -4.51 -5.84
CA SER A 118 -0.34 -4.46 -6.63
C SER A 118 -0.19 -3.79 -7.99
N GLY A 119 0.90 -3.02 -8.21
CA GLY A 119 1.17 -2.32 -9.45
C GLY A 119 1.36 -3.24 -10.65
N VAL A 120 0.80 -2.87 -11.81
CA VAL A 120 1.07 -3.58 -13.07
C VAL A 120 2.49 -3.37 -13.57
N LYS A 121 3.01 -2.15 -13.38
CA LYS A 121 4.42 -1.81 -13.51
C LYS A 121 4.90 -1.26 -12.18
N ARG A 122 6.11 -1.67 -11.79
CA ARG A 122 6.67 -1.39 -10.47
C ARG A 122 8.06 -0.81 -10.64
N ARG A 123 8.27 0.39 -10.13
CA ARG A 123 9.56 1.10 -10.16
C ARG A 123 10.07 1.34 -8.74
N ILE A 124 11.34 1.01 -8.52
CA ILE A 124 12.02 1.24 -7.24
C ILE A 124 13.26 2.07 -7.50
N GLU A 125 13.34 3.26 -6.92
CA GLU A 125 14.57 4.05 -7.00
C GLU A 125 15.61 3.59 -5.99
N VAL A 126 16.88 3.71 -6.36
CA VAL A 126 18.00 3.41 -5.46
C VAL A 126 17.91 4.28 -4.21
N GLY A 127 17.89 3.64 -3.04
CA GLY A 127 17.78 4.28 -1.72
C GLY A 127 16.44 4.00 -1.02
N ALA A 128 15.41 3.60 -1.76
CA ALA A 128 14.11 3.21 -1.22
C ALA A 128 14.27 2.08 -0.18
N LYS A 129 13.49 2.15 0.90
CA LYS A 129 13.46 1.13 1.96
C LYS A 129 12.18 0.30 1.86
N ILE A 130 12.34 -1.00 1.65
CA ILE A 130 11.24 -1.95 1.48
C ILE A 130 11.39 -3.02 2.56
N GLY A 131 10.50 -2.99 3.55
CA GLY A 131 10.55 -3.82 4.75
C GLY A 131 9.55 -4.98 4.71
N VAL A 132 9.93 -6.12 5.26
CA VAL A 132 9.05 -7.27 5.49
C VAL A 132 9.25 -7.83 6.90
N HIS A 133 8.20 -8.44 7.43
CA HIS A 133 8.22 -9.21 8.67
C HIS A 133 7.01 -10.16 8.71
N SER A 134 7.00 -11.10 9.65
CA SER A 134 5.85 -11.97 9.89
C SER A 134 4.65 -11.15 10.38
N TRP A 135 3.45 -11.45 9.88
CA TRP A 135 2.21 -10.99 10.50
C TRP A 135 1.96 -11.74 11.82
N ALA A 136 1.05 -11.22 12.64
CA ALA A 136 0.48 -11.88 13.80
C ALA A 136 -1.03 -11.64 13.87
N ASP A 137 -1.78 -12.61 14.36
CA ASP A 137 -3.21 -12.45 14.60
C ASP A 137 -3.50 -11.61 15.87
N GLY A 138 -4.79 -11.35 16.13
CA GLY A 138 -5.22 -10.57 17.29
C GLY A 138 -4.91 -11.21 18.65
N GLU A 139 -4.57 -12.50 18.69
CA GLU A 139 -4.12 -13.21 19.89
C GLU A 139 -2.59 -13.24 20.02
N GLY A 140 -1.88 -12.69 19.03
CA GLY A 140 -0.42 -12.61 18.98
C GLY A 140 0.27 -13.83 18.38
N VAL A 141 -0.47 -14.78 17.80
CA VAL A 141 0.13 -15.92 17.09
C VAL A 141 0.64 -15.45 15.73
N SER A 142 1.93 -15.61 15.51
CA SER A 142 2.58 -15.20 14.27
C SER A 142 2.41 -16.23 13.15
N GLY A 143 2.38 -15.74 11.90
CA GLY A 143 2.37 -16.63 10.74
C GLY A 143 3.54 -17.61 10.72
N GLY A 144 4.72 -17.21 11.24
CA GLY A 144 5.90 -18.08 11.36
C GLY A 144 5.77 -19.22 12.38
N GLU A 145 4.82 -19.15 13.31
CA GLU A 145 4.55 -20.20 14.30
C GLU A 145 3.57 -21.27 13.79
N LEU A 146 2.86 -20.98 12.71
CA LEU A 146 1.91 -21.92 12.10
C LEU A 146 2.65 -23.05 11.35
N SER A 147 1.97 -24.19 11.21
CA SER A 147 2.44 -25.26 10.34
C SER A 147 2.55 -24.75 8.90
N LYS A 148 3.59 -25.11 8.14
CA LYS A 148 3.74 -24.71 6.74
C LYS A 148 2.58 -25.12 5.82
N THR A 149 1.71 -26.04 6.27
CA THR A 149 0.50 -26.46 5.55
C THR A 149 -0.78 -25.82 6.08
N ASP A 150 -0.67 -24.85 7.00
CA ASP A 150 -1.82 -24.15 7.54
C ASP A 150 -2.54 -23.37 6.42
N ARG A 151 -3.87 -23.36 6.48
CA ARG A 151 -4.71 -22.72 5.47
C ARG A 151 -4.54 -21.19 5.49
N GLU A 152 -4.16 -20.59 6.61
CA GLU A 152 -3.99 -19.14 6.76
C GLU A 152 -2.88 -18.59 5.84
N HIS A 153 -1.99 -19.43 5.33
CA HIS A 153 -0.99 -19.04 4.33
C HIS A 153 -1.56 -18.83 2.92
N THR A 154 -2.68 -19.50 2.61
CA THR A 154 -3.22 -19.59 1.25
C THR A 154 -3.61 -18.24 0.65
N PRO A 155 -4.30 -17.33 1.39
CA PRO A 155 -4.68 -16.02 0.85
C PRO A 155 -3.47 -15.20 0.39
N TYR A 156 -2.39 -15.17 1.16
CA TYR A 156 -1.19 -14.40 0.86
C TYR A 156 -0.37 -14.99 -0.30
N ILE A 157 -0.21 -16.32 -0.33
CA ILE A 157 0.47 -17.00 -1.45
C ILE A 157 -0.31 -16.79 -2.75
N THR A 158 -1.64 -16.86 -2.68
CA THR A 158 -2.52 -16.57 -3.83
C THR A 158 -2.38 -15.12 -4.27
N TYR A 159 -2.37 -14.19 -3.30
CA TYR A 159 -2.17 -12.77 -3.55
C TYR A 159 -0.86 -12.51 -4.33
N TYR A 160 0.29 -12.98 -3.84
CA TYR A 160 1.56 -12.76 -4.52
C TYR A 160 1.62 -13.40 -5.91
N LYS A 161 0.92 -14.52 -6.11
CA LYS A 161 0.77 -15.14 -7.43
C LYS A 161 -0.01 -14.26 -8.39
N GLU A 162 -1.13 -13.69 -7.94
CA GLU A 162 -1.94 -12.78 -8.74
C GLU A 162 -1.24 -11.43 -9.00
N MET A 163 -0.31 -11.04 -8.12
CA MET A 163 0.57 -9.89 -8.34
C MET A 163 1.76 -10.18 -9.27
N GLY A 164 1.89 -11.42 -9.74
CA GLY A 164 2.89 -11.80 -10.74
C GLY A 164 4.29 -12.01 -10.20
N LEU A 165 4.45 -12.29 -8.90
CA LEU A 165 5.75 -12.69 -8.38
C LEU A 165 6.21 -14.03 -8.99
N PRO A 166 7.52 -14.19 -9.30
CA PRO A 166 8.05 -15.42 -9.88
C PRO A 166 8.04 -16.60 -8.90
N ASP A 167 8.17 -16.34 -7.60
CA ASP A 167 8.07 -17.34 -6.53
C ASP A 167 7.17 -16.85 -5.38
N PRO A 168 5.84 -16.95 -5.54
CA PRO A 168 4.87 -16.43 -4.57
C PRO A 168 4.98 -17.08 -3.19
N ALA A 169 5.15 -18.40 -3.15
CA ALA A 169 5.24 -19.14 -1.89
C ALA A 169 6.59 -18.90 -1.22
N GLY A 170 7.68 -18.89 -2.00
CA GLY A 170 9.01 -18.58 -1.48
C GLY A 170 9.09 -17.18 -0.89
N PHE A 171 8.54 -16.17 -1.58
CA PHE A 171 8.49 -14.81 -1.02
C PHE A 171 7.68 -14.76 0.27
N TYR A 172 6.48 -15.37 0.31
CA TYR A 172 5.66 -15.40 1.52
C TYR A 172 6.38 -16.04 2.71
N PHE A 173 6.94 -17.24 2.56
CA PHE A 173 7.64 -17.88 3.68
C PHE A 173 8.92 -17.13 4.06
N PHE A 174 9.59 -16.51 3.09
CA PHE A 174 10.71 -15.62 3.36
C PHE A 174 10.29 -14.45 4.28
N THR A 175 9.15 -13.80 4.06
CA THR A 175 8.73 -12.69 4.92
C THR A 175 8.49 -13.14 6.36
N LEU A 176 7.93 -14.33 6.56
CA LEU A 176 7.70 -14.92 7.89
C LEU A 176 9.01 -15.26 8.61
N GLU A 177 10.01 -15.74 7.87
CA GLU A 177 11.30 -16.18 8.42
C GLU A 177 12.29 -15.02 8.62
N ALA A 178 12.18 -13.95 7.82
CA ALA A 178 13.16 -12.86 7.80
C ALA A 178 13.12 -11.98 9.06
N ALA A 179 11.95 -11.75 9.64
CA ALA A 179 11.79 -10.99 10.88
C ALA A 179 10.51 -11.37 11.64
N PRO A 180 10.53 -11.33 12.99
CA PRO A 180 9.32 -11.52 13.81
C PRO A 180 8.35 -10.33 13.66
N PRO A 181 7.10 -10.42 14.17
CA PRO A 181 6.10 -9.35 14.04
C PRO A 181 6.51 -7.96 14.57
N ASN A 182 7.39 -7.92 15.57
CA ASN A 182 7.93 -6.68 16.14
C ASN A 182 9.32 -6.30 15.58
N GLY A 183 9.78 -7.00 14.54
CA GLY A 183 11.04 -6.79 13.86
C GLY A 183 10.84 -6.23 12.45
N MET A 184 11.95 -6.05 11.74
CA MET A 184 11.91 -5.62 10.34
C MET A 184 13.14 -6.16 9.59
N HIS A 185 12.90 -6.77 8.44
CA HIS A 185 13.95 -7.06 7.46
C HIS A 185 13.79 -6.15 6.24
N TYR A 186 14.78 -5.31 5.98
CA TYR A 186 14.80 -4.49 4.77
C TYR A 186 15.45 -5.26 3.63
N LEU A 187 14.72 -5.41 2.54
CA LEU A 187 15.16 -6.18 1.37
C LEU A 187 16.42 -5.57 0.76
N THR A 188 17.40 -6.42 0.54
CA THR A 188 18.59 -6.11 -0.25
C THR A 188 18.26 -6.03 -1.74
N LYS A 189 19.12 -5.39 -2.53
CA LYS A 189 18.95 -5.38 -3.99
C LYS A 189 18.87 -6.79 -4.58
N SER A 190 19.69 -7.73 -4.08
CA SER A 190 19.65 -9.12 -4.52
C SER A 190 18.32 -9.81 -4.21
N GLU A 191 17.68 -9.51 -3.09
CA GLU A 191 16.37 -10.08 -2.74
C GLU A 191 15.25 -9.45 -3.56
N LEU A 192 15.29 -8.13 -3.78
CA LEU A 192 14.35 -7.43 -4.68
C LEU A 192 14.41 -8.03 -6.10
N ASP A 193 15.62 -8.29 -6.60
CA ASP A 193 15.83 -8.90 -7.91
C ASP A 193 15.37 -10.37 -7.92
N ALA A 194 15.70 -11.14 -6.88
CA ALA A 194 15.31 -12.55 -6.77
C ALA A 194 13.78 -12.76 -6.72
N PHE A 195 13.08 -11.86 -6.03
CA PHE A 195 11.61 -11.91 -5.91
C PHE A 195 10.89 -11.10 -6.99
N GLY A 196 11.60 -10.51 -7.95
CA GLY A 196 10.98 -9.82 -9.09
C GLY A 196 10.10 -8.63 -8.67
N PHE A 197 10.63 -7.75 -7.82
CA PHE A 197 9.91 -6.57 -7.33
C PHE A 197 9.72 -5.48 -8.39
N GLU A 198 10.69 -5.31 -9.30
CA GLU A 198 10.58 -4.40 -10.43
C GLU A 198 9.91 -5.12 -11.62
N SER A 199 9.07 -4.40 -12.36
CA SER A 199 8.46 -4.91 -13.60
C SER A 199 8.27 -3.82 -14.65
N ASP A 200 8.62 -4.15 -15.90
CA ASP A 200 8.59 -3.27 -17.06
C ASP A 200 7.20 -3.09 -17.70
#